data_AF-A0A534UNM0-F1
#
_entry.id   AF-A0A534UNM0-F1
#
_cell.length_a   1.000
_cell.length_b   1.000
_cell.length_c   1.000
_cell.angle_alpha   90.00
_cell.angle_beta   90.00
_cell.angle_gamma   90.00
#
_symmetry.space_group_name_H-M   'P 1'
#
loop_
_entity.id
_entity.type
_entity.pdbx_description
1 polymer ?
#
loop_
_entity_poly.entity_id
_entity_poly.type
_entity_poly.pdbx_seq_one_letter_code
_entity_poly.pdbx_strand_id
1 'polypeptide(L)' 'MNETNTELGKPSYWQLIFLQSKVNGAAYNGEKLPGRNWDWPKDTYFQRRLQRVKFFQPADGYKVN' A
#
# COMPACT_ATOMS: atom_id res chain seq x y z
N MET A 1 -46.27 4.16 18.66
CA MET A 1 -45.64 4.67 17.42
C MET A 1 -44.23 5.04 17.84
N ASN A 2 -43.27 4.18 17.51
CA ASN A 2 -41.97 4.18 18.16
C ASN A 2 -40.99 4.98 17.32
N GLU A 3 -40.38 5.97 17.96
CA GLU A 3 -39.41 6.91 17.42
C GLU A 3 -38.10 6.18 17.11
N THR A 4 -37.93 5.71 15.86
CA THR A 4 -36.70 5.05 15.41
C THR A 4 -36.19 5.62 14.07
N ASN A 5 -36.16 6.95 13.92
CA ASN A 5 -35.78 7.57 12.63
C ASN A 5 -34.59 8.56 12.68
N THR A 6 -33.94 8.77 13.83
CA THR A 6 -32.90 9.82 13.94
C THR A 6 -31.46 9.31 13.78
N GLU A 7 -31.23 8.00 13.77
CA GLU A 7 -29.89 7.40 13.63
C GLU A 7 -29.52 7.02 12.19
N LEU A 8 -30.47 7.06 11.25
CA LEU A 8 -30.28 6.60 9.86
C LEU A 8 -29.47 7.57 8.96
N GLY A 9 -29.18 8.77 9.43
CA GLY A 9 -28.53 9.82 8.63
C GLY A 9 -27.04 10.01 8.90
N LYS A 10 -26.48 9.43 9.97
CA LYS A 10 -25.08 9.66 10.34
C LYS A 10 -24.21 8.47 9.91
N PRO A 11 -23.24 8.67 9.00
CA PRO A 11 -22.29 7.63 8.66
C PRO A 11 -21.51 7.20 9.90
N SER A 12 -21.37 5.89 10.07
CA SER A 12 -20.51 5.27 11.07
C SER A 12 -19.07 5.77 10.94
N TYR A 13 -18.33 5.73 12.04
CA TYR A 13 -16.90 6.05 12.09
C TYR A 13 -16.11 5.35 10.98
N TRP A 14 -16.38 4.07 10.72
CA TRP A 14 -15.72 3.33 9.64
C TRP A 14 -16.16 3.77 8.25
N GLN A 15 -17.44 4.13 8.07
CA GLN A 15 -17.93 4.66 6.80
C GLN A 15 -17.27 6.00 6.47
N LEU A 16 -17.02 6.84 7.47
CA LEU A 16 -16.25 8.07 7.33
C LEU A 16 -14.81 7.80 6.90
N ILE A 17 -14.13 6.84 7.54
CA ILE A 17 -12.77 6.42 7.15
C ILE A 17 -12.74 5.92 5.70
N PHE A 18 -13.72 5.10 5.29
CA PHE A 18 -13.79 4.60 3.92
C PHE A 18 -14.07 5.70 2.91
N LEU A 19 -14.92 6.68 3.23
CA LEU A 19 -15.22 7.81 2.35
C LEU A 19 -13.99 8.72 2.13
N GLN A 20 -13.10 8.78 3.11
CA GLN A 20 -11.85 9.56 3.05
C GLN A 20 -10.66 8.76 2.51
N SER A 21 -10.82 7.46 2.29
CA SER A 21 -9.73 6.59 1.86
C SER A 21 -9.37 6.82 0.39
N LYS A 22 -8.06 6.95 0.13
CA LYS A 22 -7.49 7.19 -1.23
C LYS A 22 -7.87 6.09 -2.24
N VAL A 23 -8.19 4.88 -1.80
CA VAL A 23 -8.59 3.76 -2.69
C VAL A 23 -10.03 3.87 -3.18
N ASN A 24 -10.87 4.68 -2.53
CA ASN A 24 -12.30 4.83 -2.83
C ASN A 24 -12.63 6.11 -3.61
N GLY A 25 -11.64 6.71 -4.28
CA GLY A 25 -11.86 7.91 -5.09
C GLY A 25 -12.05 9.20 -4.28
N ALA A 26 -11.70 9.19 -2.99
CA ALA A 26 -11.63 10.41 -2.19
C ALA A 26 -10.74 11.45 -2.89
N ALA A 27 -11.09 12.75 -2.76
CA ALA A 27 -10.37 13.85 -3.38
C ALA A 27 -8.87 13.78 -3.03
N TYR A 28 -8.09 13.27 -3.97
CA TYR A 28 -6.65 13.25 -3.87
C TYR A 28 -6.21 14.70 -4.05
N ASN A 29 -6.00 15.42 -2.94
CA ASN A 29 -5.51 16.80 -2.93
C ASN A 29 -4.06 16.93 -3.43
N GLY A 30 -3.59 15.94 -4.20
CA GLY A 30 -2.29 15.93 -4.81
C GLY A 30 -1.23 16.28 -3.79
N GLU A 31 -1.26 15.62 -2.61
CA GLU A 31 -0.16 15.71 -1.65
C GLU A 31 1.10 15.58 -2.50
N LYS A 32 1.74 16.73 -2.73
CA LYS A 32 3.00 16.82 -3.45
C LYS A 32 3.90 16.09 -2.48
N LEU A 33 4.00 14.77 -2.67
CA LEU A 33 5.01 13.97 -2.01
C LEU A 33 6.25 14.83 -2.12
N PRO A 34 6.83 15.26 -0.99
CA PRO A 34 7.95 16.17 -1.06
C PRO A 34 8.90 15.56 -2.06
N GLY A 35 9.25 16.34 -3.10
CA GLY A 35 10.17 15.94 -4.17
C GLY A 35 11.59 15.84 -3.62
N ARG A 36 11.71 15.22 -2.46
CA ARG A 36 12.91 14.96 -1.71
C ARG A 36 13.43 13.63 -2.23
N ASN A 37 14.73 13.57 -2.43
CA ASN A 37 15.39 12.29 -2.61
C ASN A 37 15.20 11.50 -1.32
N TRP A 38 14.40 10.44 -1.40
CA TRP A 38 14.24 9.51 -0.29
C TRP A 38 15.47 8.61 -0.27
N ASP A 39 16.22 8.69 0.82
CA ASP A 39 17.26 7.71 1.11
C ASP A 39 16.56 6.40 1.48
N TRP A 40 16.33 5.56 0.47
CA TRP A 40 15.74 4.25 0.67
C TRP A 40 16.58 3.45 1.68
N PRO A 41 15.95 2.74 2.62
CA PRO A 41 16.66 1.94 3.59
C PRO A 41 17.54 0.90 2.90
N LYS A 42 18.81 0.86 3.32
CA LYS A 42 19.79 -0.14 2.91
C LYS A 42 19.75 -1.31 3.87
N ASP A 43 20.25 -2.46 3.42
CA ASP A 43 20.27 -3.71 4.18
C ASP A 43 18.89 -4.10 4.72
N THR A 44 17.85 -3.95 3.90
CA THR A 44 16.54 -4.48 4.27
C THR A 44 16.52 -6.00 4.21
N TYR A 45 15.60 -6.63 4.95
CA TYR A 45 15.40 -8.08 4.87
C TYR A 45 15.14 -8.53 3.41
N PHE A 46 14.35 -7.75 2.66
CA PHE A 46 14.08 -8.02 1.25
C PHE A 46 15.36 -7.97 0.41
N GLN A 47 16.20 -6.94 0.56
CA GLN A 47 17.48 -6.83 -0.15
C GLN A 47 18.41 -8.01 0.18
N ARG A 48 18.53 -8.38 1.46
CA ARG A 48 19.32 -9.55 1.88
C ARG A 48 18.80 -10.85 1.28
N ARG A 49 17.47 -11.04 1.28
CA ARG A 49 16.85 -12.24 0.72
C ARG A 49 17.04 -12.30 -0.79
N LEU A 50 16.87 -11.18 -1.48
CA LEU A 50 17.07 -11.07 -2.92
C LEU A 50 18.52 -11.37 -3.31
N GLN A 51 19.49 -10.81 -2.58
CA GLN A 51 20.91 -11.11 -2.77
C GLN A 51 21.18 -12.60 -2.63
N ARG A 52 20.71 -13.23 -1.54
CA ARG A 52 20.85 -14.68 -1.35
C ARG A 52 20.25 -15.44 -2.54
N VAL A 53 19.01 -15.13 -2.93
CA VAL A 53 18.40 -15.82 -4.08
C VAL A 53 19.25 -15.67 -5.34
N LYS A 54 19.73 -14.45 -5.66
CA LYS A 54 20.58 -14.22 -6.85
C LYS A 54 21.93 -14.95 -6.79
N PHE A 55 22.57 -14.99 -5.62
CA PHE A 55 23.87 -15.65 -5.46
C PHE A 55 23.75 -17.18 -5.32
N PHE A 56 22.59 -17.68 -4.90
CA PHE A 56 22.31 -19.11 -4.75
C PHE A 56 21.46 -19.69 -5.90
N GLN A 57 21.14 -18.92 -6.95
CA GLN A 57 20.67 -19.55 -8.18
C GLN A 57 21.88 -20.25 -8.83
N PRO A 58 21.87 -21.58 -9.00
CA PRO A 58 22.79 -22.19 -9.93
C PRO A 58 22.55 -21.55 -11.29
N ALA A 59 23.63 -21.30 -12.03
CA ALA A 59 23.54 -20.86 -13.42
C ALA A 59 22.94 -21.98 -14.26
N ASP A 60 21.64 -22.22 -14.14
CA ASP A 60 20.88 -23.11 -15.03
C ASP A 60 20.61 -22.36 -16.34
N GLY A 61 21.71 -22.01 -16.98
CA GLY A 61 21.79 -21.55 -18.35
C GLY A 61 22.44 -22.62 -19.20
N TYR A 62 22.02 -23.88 -19.09
CA TYR A 62 22.32 -24.85 -20.12
C TYR A 62 21.41 -24.57 -21.32
N LYS A 63 22.00 -23.97 -22.35
CA LYS A 63 21.39 -23.94 -23.68
C LYS A 63 21.24 -25.39 -24.14
N VAL A 64 20.01 -25.85 -24.31
CA VAL A 64 19.75 -27.07 -25.07
C VAL A 64 19.74 -26.64 -26.53
N ASN A 65 20.77 -27.07 -27.27
CA ASN A 65 20.78 -27.03 -28.73
C ASN A 65 19.75 -28.01 -29.30
#